data_AF-A0A1L5L3Q3-F1
#
_entry.id   AF-A0A1L5L3Q3-F1
#
_cell.length_a   1.000
_cell.length_b   1.000
_cell.length_c   1.000
_cell.angle_alpha   90.00
_cell.angle_beta   90.00
_cell.angle_gamma   90.00
#
_symmetry.space_group_name_H-M   'P 1'
#
loop_
_entity.id
_entity.type
_entity.pdbx_description
1 polymer ?
#
loop_
_entity_poly.entity_id
_entity_poly.type
_entity_poly.pdbx_seq_one_letter_code
_entity_poly.pdbx_strand_id
1 'polypeptide(L)'
;VRYASPNAISCFRRLGCLMTMQGHFLSEIGTDLLRRNDPVPEALPMVLMGKDAVDSEINANRSAVSVRSLPLYDNNGRTGAIILCRDVTELRRREVELQTKNATISEIHHRVKNNLQAVSALLRLQARKTKSSEVKKELAGGTAPRADHRHGARGTEPDRR
;
A
#
# COMPACT_ATOMS: atom_id res chain seq x y z
N VAL A 1 6.61 -20.17 -30.26
CA VAL A 1 5.15 -19.98 -30.07
C VAL A 1 4.44 -20.69 -31.21
N ARG A 2 3.63 -21.71 -30.92
CA ARG A 2 2.90 -22.47 -31.96
C ARG A 2 1.57 -21.81 -32.34
N TYR A 3 0.91 -21.18 -31.37
CA TYR A 3 -0.36 -20.48 -31.55
C TYR A 3 -0.43 -19.29 -30.60
N ALA A 4 -1.12 -18.23 -31.01
CA ALA A 4 -1.42 -17.07 -30.18
C ALA A 4 -2.83 -16.58 -30.54
N SER A 5 -3.66 -16.37 -29.51
CA SER A 5 -5.00 -15.83 -29.71
C SER A 5 -4.94 -14.34 -30.11
N PRO A 6 -6.01 -13.78 -30.73
CA PRO A 6 -6.06 -12.35 -31.06
C PRO A 6 -5.84 -11.44 -29.84
N ASN A 7 -6.33 -11.84 -28.66
CA ASN A 7 -6.13 -11.11 -27.42
C ASN A 7 -4.66 -11.14 -26.97
N ALA A 8 -3.99 -12.28 -27.11
CA ALA A 8 -2.56 -12.39 -26.81
C ALA A 8 -1.73 -11.51 -27.74
N ILE A 9 -2.00 -11.57 -29.05
CA ILE A 9 -1.34 -10.71 -30.04
C ILE A 9 -1.57 -9.23 -29.70
N SER A 10 -2.80 -8.86 -29.32
CA SER A 10 -3.13 -7.49 -28.93
C SER A 10 -2.37 -7.03 -27.68
N CYS A 11 -2.21 -7.90 -26.67
CA CYS A 11 -1.41 -7.58 -25.48
C CYS A 11 0.06 -7.30 -25.85
N PHE A 12 0.67 -8.19 -26.65
CA PHE A 12 2.07 -8.02 -27.05
C PHE A 12 2.28 -6.84 -28.01
N ARG A 13 1.31 -6.53 -28.87
CA ARG A 13 1.35 -5.31 -29.69
C ARG A 13 1.37 -4.04 -28.84
N ARG A 14 0.58 -3.99 -27.76
CA ARG A 14 0.58 -2.83 -26.83
C ARG A 14 1.93 -2.64 -26.15
N LEU A 15 2.61 -3.74 -25.81
CA LEU A 15 3.98 -3.72 -25.30
C LEU A 15 5.01 -3.23 -26.33
N GLY A 16 4.66 -3.20 -27.63
CA GLY A 16 5.55 -2.77 -28.72
C GLY A 16 6.01 -3.89 -29.64
N CYS A 17 5.47 -5.10 -29.54
CA CYS A 17 5.82 -6.21 -30.42
C CYS A 17 5.26 -5.95 -31.83
N LEU A 18 6.16 -5.75 -32.79
CA LEU A 18 5.80 -5.51 -34.20
C LEU A 18 5.84 -6.79 -35.04
N MET A 19 6.56 -7.81 -34.58
CA MET A 19 6.73 -9.08 -35.28
C MET A 19 5.55 -10.04 -35.07
N THR A 20 5.46 -11.06 -35.92
CA THR A 20 4.50 -12.16 -35.72
C THR A 20 4.96 -13.04 -34.56
N MET A 21 4.09 -13.24 -33.57
CA MET A 21 4.43 -14.09 -32.43
C MET A 21 4.61 -15.55 -32.82
N GLN A 22 3.73 -16.07 -33.70
CA GLN A 22 3.79 -17.46 -34.15
C GLN A 22 5.10 -17.71 -34.91
N GLY A 23 5.72 -18.87 -34.65
CA GLY A 23 7.02 -19.25 -35.21
C GLY A 23 8.25 -18.82 -34.39
N HIS A 24 8.13 -17.83 -33.50
CA HIS A 24 9.28 -17.31 -32.72
C HIS A 24 9.28 -17.77 -31.27
N PHE A 25 10.43 -17.72 -30.59
CA PHE A 25 10.49 -18.02 -29.17
C PHE A 25 9.90 -16.87 -28.36
N LEU A 26 9.05 -17.20 -27.37
CA LEU A 26 8.43 -16.17 -26.55
C LEU A 26 9.47 -15.45 -25.67
N SER A 27 10.56 -16.14 -25.30
CA SER A 27 11.71 -15.55 -24.62
C SER A 27 12.40 -14.46 -25.43
N GLU A 28 12.56 -14.65 -26.74
CA GLU A 28 13.14 -13.63 -27.63
C GLU A 28 12.21 -12.42 -27.71
N ILE A 29 10.93 -12.67 -28.02
CA ILE A 29 9.91 -11.60 -28.05
C ILE A 29 9.89 -10.82 -26.73
N GLY A 30 9.86 -11.52 -25.59
CA GLY A 30 9.81 -10.87 -24.28
C GLY A 30 11.08 -10.09 -23.96
N THR A 31 12.25 -10.57 -24.38
CA THR A 31 13.54 -9.88 -24.17
C THR A 31 13.66 -8.64 -25.05
N ASP A 32 13.21 -8.72 -26.31
CA ASP A 32 13.24 -7.60 -27.27
C ASP A 32 12.33 -6.44 -26.85
N LEU A 33 11.32 -6.72 -26.03
CA LEU A 33 10.42 -5.70 -25.47
C LEU A 33 11.04 -4.92 -24.30
N LEU A 34 12.05 -5.48 -23.65
CA LEU A 34 12.71 -4.87 -22.50
C LEU A 34 13.86 -3.99 -22.95
N ARG A 35 14.00 -2.80 -22.33
CA ARG A 35 15.18 -1.95 -22.55
C ARG A 35 16.34 -2.46 -21.71
N ARG A 36 17.56 -2.11 -22.13
CA ARG A 36 18.82 -2.58 -21.51
C ARG A 36 18.93 -2.34 -19.99
N ASN A 37 18.21 -1.36 -19.44
CA ASN A 37 18.23 -1.00 -18.03
C ASN A 37 16.89 -1.25 -17.31
N ASP A 38 15.91 -1.88 -17.97
CA ASP A 38 14.65 -2.17 -17.32
C ASP A 38 14.85 -3.28 -16.28
N PRO A 39 14.31 -3.13 -15.06
CA PRO A 39 14.38 -4.20 -14.07
C PRO A 39 13.63 -5.42 -14.59
N VAL A 40 14.34 -6.55 -14.67
CA VAL A 40 13.76 -7.82 -15.10
C VAL A 40 13.26 -8.57 -13.86
N PRO A 41 11.96 -8.87 -13.73
CA PRO A 41 11.46 -9.68 -12.63
C PRO A 41 12.12 -11.06 -12.64
N GLU A 42 12.50 -11.56 -11.46
CA GLU A 42 13.22 -12.83 -11.30
C GLU A 42 12.49 -14.02 -11.94
N ALA A 43 11.16 -14.05 -11.85
CA ALA A 43 10.33 -15.11 -12.44
C ALA A 43 10.16 -14.99 -13.96
N LEU A 44 10.46 -13.84 -14.58
CA LEU A 44 10.12 -13.58 -15.98
C LEU A 44 10.78 -14.58 -16.95
N PRO A 45 12.08 -14.91 -16.84
CA PRO A 45 12.71 -15.90 -17.71
C PRO A 45 12.02 -17.27 -17.63
N MET A 46 11.61 -17.70 -16.44
CA MET A 46 10.91 -18.98 -16.24
C MET A 46 9.53 -18.98 -16.88
N VAL A 47 8.80 -17.86 -16.81
CA VAL A 47 7.51 -17.70 -17.50
C VAL A 47 7.67 -17.72 -19.01
N LEU A 48 8.58 -16.91 -19.56
CA LEU A 48 8.77 -16.79 -21.00
C LEU A 48 9.27 -18.10 -21.65
N MET A 49 10.06 -18.88 -20.92
CA MET A 49 10.50 -20.22 -21.32
C MET A 49 9.44 -21.29 -21.02
N GLY A 50 8.36 -20.96 -20.30
CA GLY A 50 7.29 -21.89 -19.93
C GLY A 50 7.77 -23.04 -19.04
N LYS A 51 8.76 -22.81 -18.17
CA LYS A 51 9.40 -23.89 -17.41
C LYS A 51 8.66 -24.27 -16.15
N ASP A 52 8.11 -23.28 -15.43
CA ASP A 52 7.45 -23.45 -14.14
C ASP A 52 6.06 -22.81 -14.14
N ALA A 53 5.20 -23.18 -13.19
CA ALA A 53 3.87 -22.59 -13.01
C ALA A 53 3.96 -21.30 -12.18
N VAL A 54 4.49 -20.24 -12.77
CA VAL A 54 4.77 -18.96 -12.09
C VAL A 54 4.19 -17.76 -12.84
N ASP A 55 4.06 -16.67 -12.12
CA ASP A 55 3.57 -15.39 -12.61
C ASP A 55 4.70 -14.40 -12.80
N SER A 56 4.54 -13.53 -13.79
CA SER A 56 5.40 -12.37 -13.97
C SER A 56 4.64 -11.24 -14.65
N GLU A 57 5.31 -10.12 -14.84
CA GLU A 57 4.78 -8.93 -15.49
C GLU A 57 5.80 -8.41 -16.49
N ILE A 58 5.34 -8.07 -17.68
CA ILE A 58 6.14 -7.38 -18.70
C ILE A 58 5.65 -5.94 -18.76
N ASN A 59 6.59 -5.02 -18.53
CA ASN A 59 6.34 -3.59 -18.55
C ASN A 59 7.13 -2.97 -19.69
N ALA A 60 6.43 -2.54 -20.74
CA ALA A 60 7.03 -1.92 -21.90
C ALA A 60 6.03 -0.97 -22.58
N ASN A 61 6.55 0.06 -23.24
CA ASN A 61 5.74 0.99 -24.04
C ASN A 61 4.49 1.54 -23.31
N ARG A 62 4.65 1.95 -22.04
CA ARG A 62 3.56 2.47 -21.16
C ARG A 62 2.40 1.49 -20.93
N SER A 63 2.60 0.22 -21.23
CA SER A 63 1.66 -0.87 -21.03
C SER A 63 2.24 -1.89 -20.05
N ALA A 64 1.38 -2.50 -19.25
CA ALA A 64 1.71 -3.55 -18.31
C ALA A 64 0.91 -4.80 -18.67
N VAL A 65 1.58 -5.91 -18.91
CA VAL A 65 0.94 -7.20 -19.22
C VAL A 65 1.38 -8.22 -18.18
N SER A 66 0.42 -8.74 -17.43
CA SER A 66 0.64 -9.89 -16.56
C SER A 66 0.70 -11.15 -17.42
N VAL A 67 1.68 -12.01 -17.14
CA VAL A 67 1.91 -13.28 -17.82
C VAL A 67 2.00 -14.41 -16.81
N ARG A 68 1.35 -15.54 -17.09
CA ARG A 68 1.43 -16.78 -16.31
C ARG A 68 1.77 -17.93 -17.22
N SER A 69 2.76 -18.72 -16.85
CA SER A 69 3.06 -19.98 -17.53
C SER A 69 2.33 -21.14 -16.87
N LEU A 70 1.84 -22.05 -17.71
CA LEU A 70 1.27 -23.33 -17.32
C LEU A 70 2.01 -24.41 -18.12
N PRO A 71 3.10 -24.97 -17.57
CA PRO A 71 3.86 -26.02 -18.24
C PRO A 71 2.97 -27.24 -18.50
N LEU A 72 3.17 -27.87 -19.67
CA LEU A 72 2.47 -29.08 -20.09
C LEU A 72 3.43 -30.25 -19.97
N TYR A 73 2.92 -31.36 -19.43
CA TYR A 73 3.68 -32.59 -19.24
C TYR A 73 2.94 -33.78 -19.84
N ASP A 74 3.70 -34.76 -20.33
CA ASP A 74 3.26 -36.11 -20.65
C ASP A 74 4.11 -37.14 -19.92
N ASN A 75 3.96 -38.42 -20.26
CA ASN A 75 4.72 -39.52 -19.65
C ASN A 75 6.23 -39.45 -19.91
N ASN A 76 6.68 -38.63 -20.86
CA ASN A 76 8.08 -38.47 -21.26
C ASN A 76 8.68 -37.15 -20.73
N GLY A 77 7.91 -36.37 -19.97
CA GLY A 77 8.36 -35.13 -19.34
C GLY A 77 7.64 -33.90 -19.88
N ARG A 78 8.31 -32.74 -19.87
CA ARG A 78 7.69 -31.48 -20.29
C ARG A 78 7.57 -31.40 -21.81
N THR A 79 6.35 -31.25 -22.32
CA THR A 79 6.04 -31.18 -23.75
C THR A 79 5.88 -29.75 -24.27
N GLY A 80 5.64 -28.79 -23.38
CA GLY A 80 5.47 -27.38 -23.76
C GLY A 80 4.93 -26.54 -22.60
N ALA A 81 4.25 -25.45 -22.94
CA ALA A 81 3.55 -24.61 -21.98
C ALA A 81 2.41 -23.83 -22.64
N ILE A 82 1.37 -23.55 -21.87
CA ILE A 82 0.37 -22.53 -22.18
C ILE A 82 0.77 -21.25 -21.46
N ILE A 83 0.77 -20.14 -22.18
CA ILE A 83 1.02 -18.82 -21.59
C ILE A 83 -0.29 -18.05 -21.57
N LEU A 84 -0.73 -17.69 -20.38
CA LEU A 84 -1.83 -16.77 -20.19
C LEU A 84 -1.27 -15.36 -20.11
N CYS A 85 -1.94 -14.40 -20.75
CA CYS A 85 -1.57 -13.00 -20.67
C CYS A 85 -2.79 -12.12 -20.50
N ARG A 86 -2.64 -11.04 -19.71
CA ARG A 86 -3.69 -10.05 -19.46
C ARG A 86 -3.07 -8.66 -19.43
N ASP A 87 -3.65 -7.75 -20.19
CA ASP A 87 -3.37 -6.32 -20.05
C ASP A 87 -3.87 -5.84 -18.68
N VAL A 88 -2.94 -5.37 -17.85
CA VAL A 88 -3.17 -4.85 -16.49
C VAL A 88 -2.74 -3.39 -16.38
N THR A 89 -2.56 -2.70 -17.52
CA THR A 89 -2.07 -1.31 -17.57
C THR A 89 -2.89 -0.37 -16.70
N GLU A 90 -4.22 -0.39 -16.86
CA GLU A 90 -5.13 0.47 -16.09
C GLU A 90 -5.20 0.07 -14.61
N LEU A 91 -5.06 -1.22 -14.30
CA LEU A 91 -4.99 -1.70 -12.93
C LEU A 91 -3.76 -1.12 -12.23
N ARG A 92 -2.58 -1.21 -12.87
CA ARG A 92 -1.34 -0.65 -12.31
C ARG A 92 -1.34 0.86 -12.20
N ARG A 93 -1.91 1.57 -13.18
CA ARG A 93 -2.06 3.04 -13.08
C ARG A 93 -2.86 3.46 -11.86
N ARG A 94 -3.99 2.79 -11.62
CA ARG A 94 -4.85 3.06 -10.45
C ARG A 94 -4.15 2.72 -9.13
N GLU A 95 -3.40 1.62 -9.11
CA GLU A 95 -2.65 1.21 -7.91
C GLU A 95 -1.57 2.22 -7.54
N VAL A 96 -0.79 2.73 -8.52
CA VAL A 96 0.21 3.77 -8.29
C VAL A 96 -0.44 5.07 -7.79
N GLU A 97 -1.58 5.46 -8.38
CA GLU A 97 -2.32 6.65 -7.94
C GLU A 97 -2.80 6.51 -6.48
N LEU A 98 -3.35 5.35 -6.13
CA LEU A 98 -3.81 5.05 -4.77
C LEU A 98 -2.67 5.00 -3.77
N GLN A 99 -1.55 4.36 -4.11
CA GLN A 99 -0.36 4.32 -3.27
C GLN A 99 0.17 5.73 -2.98
N THR A 100 0.23 6.59 -4.01
CA THR A 100 0.66 7.98 -3.87
C THR A 100 -0.25 8.75 -2.92
N LYS A 101 -1.58 8.65 -3.09
CA LYS A 101 -2.55 9.30 -2.20
C LYS A 101 -2.42 8.81 -0.75
N ASN A 102 -2.28 7.51 -0.54
CA ASN A 102 -2.12 6.94 0.80
C ASN A 102 -0.82 7.40 1.46
N ALA A 103 0.28 7.52 0.71
CA ALA A 103 1.53 8.05 1.22
C ALA A 103 1.40 9.52 1.66
N THR A 104 0.77 10.37 0.83
CA THR A 104 0.50 11.78 1.18
C THR A 104 -0.37 11.90 2.43
N ILE A 105 -1.43 11.09 2.53
CA ILE A 105 -2.30 11.05 3.70
C ILE A 105 -1.49 10.68 4.95
N SER A 106 -0.67 9.64 4.88
CA SER A 106 0.17 9.21 5.99
C SER A 106 1.13 10.32 6.44
N GLU A 107 1.81 10.99 5.50
CA GLU A 107 2.71 12.10 5.81
C GLU A 107 2.00 13.25 6.55
N ILE A 108 0.82 13.66 6.05
CA ILE A 108 0.01 14.71 6.70
C ILE A 108 -0.41 14.25 8.10
N HIS A 109 -0.89 13.01 8.25
CA HIS A 109 -1.28 12.47 9.56
C HIS A 109 -0.13 12.47 10.54
N HIS A 110 1.06 12.05 10.12
CA HIS A 110 2.27 12.11 10.93
C HIS A 110 2.60 13.54 11.34
N ARG A 111 2.51 14.52 10.43
CA ARG A 111 2.75 15.94 10.75
C ARG A 111 1.73 16.52 11.72
N VAL A 112 0.44 16.25 11.50
CA VAL A 112 -0.64 16.71 12.38
C VAL A 112 -0.46 16.16 13.78
N LYS A 113 -0.13 14.86 13.91
CA LYS A 113 0.18 14.24 15.20
C LYS A 113 1.35 14.94 15.90
N ASN A 114 2.45 15.19 15.19
CA ASN A 114 3.61 15.87 15.76
C ASN A 114 3.28 17.30 16.22
N ASN A 115 2.50 18.05 15.42
CA ASN A 115 2.10 19.41 15.75
C ASN A 115 1.19 19.45 16.99
N LEU A 116 0.19 18.58 17.05
CA LEU A 116 -0.70 18.49 18.21
C LEU A 116 0.06 18.08 19.47
N GLN A 117 1.06 17.19 19.36
CA GLN A 117 1.93 16.83 20.47
C GLN A 117 2.77 18.02 20.95
N ALA A 118 3.36 18.78 20.05
CA ALA A 118 4.15 19.97 20.38
C ALA A 118 3.28 21.06 21.04
N VAL A 119 2.11 21.36 20.47
CA VAL A 119 1.14 22.31 21.06
C VAL A 119 0.69 21.83 22.45
N SER A 120 0.36 20.55 22.60
CA SER A 120 -0.02 19.98 23.90
C SER A 120 1.10 20.07 24.93
N ALA A 121 2.35 19.83 24.52
CA ALA A 121 3.51 19.96 25.40
C ALA A 121 3.74 21.42 25.84
N LEU A 122 3.60 22.37 24.92
CA LEU A 122 3.69 23.80 25.20
C LEU A 122 2.59 24.26 26.16
N LEU A 123 1.32 23.87 25.92
CA LEU A 123 0.20 24.21 26.80
C LEU A 123 0.42 23.66 28.22
N ARG A 124 0.91 22.42 28.35
CA ARG A 124 1.27 21.84 29.66
C ARG A 124 2.40 22.60 30.36
N LEU A 125 3.41 23.06 29.62
CA LEU A 125 4.52 23.86 30.17
C LEU A 125 4.04 25.25 30.62
N GLN A 126 3.16 25.90 29.85
CA GLN A 126 2.57 27.21 30.21
C GLN A 126 1.64 27.12 31.42
N ALA A 127 0.84 26.06 31.51
CA ALA A 127 0.00 25.78 32.67
C ALA A 127 0.84 25.60 33.95
N ARG A 128 2.04 24.99 33.85
CA ARG A 128 2.96 24.82 34.99
C ARG A 128 3.62 26.13 35.42
N LYS A 129 3.97 27.03 34.50
CA LYS A 129 4.64 28.31 34.77
C LYS A 129 3.71 29.43 35.26
N THR A 130 2.40 29.30 35.04
CA THR A 130 1.44 30.32 35.46
C THR A 130 1.20 30.31 36.99
N LYS A 131 1.29 31.48 37.62
CA LYS A 131 1.05 31.71 39.07
C LYS A 131 -0.42 31.93 39.43
N SER A 132 -1.30 32.10 38.45
CA SER A 132 -2.76 32.20 38.66
C SER A 132 -3.38 30.81 38.76
N SER A 133 -4.04 30.53 39.89
CA SER A 133 -4.73 29.25 40.16
C SER A 133 -5.91 29.00 39.21
N GLU A 134 -6.49 30.07 38.68
CA GLU A 134 -7.67 30.07 37.80
C GLU A 134 -7.30 29.57 36.38
N VAL A 135 -6.22 30.12 35.82
CA VAL A 135 -5.68 29.75 34.51
C VAL A 135 -5.13 28.31 34.52
N LYS A 136 -4.55 27.85 35.64
CA LYS A 136 -4.15 26.45 35.83
C LYS A 136 -5.30 25.46 35.70
N LYS A 137 -6.51 25.85 36.14
CA LYS A 137 -7.71 25.01 36.17
C LYS A 137 -8.32 24.82 34.79
N GLU A 138 -8.32 25.88 33.97
CA GLU A 138 -8.81 25.81 32.58
C GLU A 138 -7.84 25.06 31.66
N LEU A 139 -6.53 25.27 31.80
CA LEU A 139 -5.52 24.63 30.93
C LEU A 139 -5.22 23.15 31.28
N ALA A 140 -5.53 22.71 32.49
CA ALA A 140 -5.36 21.30 32.89
C ALA A 140 -6.48 20.38 32.36
N GLY A 141 -7.51 20.94 31.72
CA GLY A 141 -8.73 20.23 31.35
C GLY A 141 -9.74 20.33 32.50
N GLY A 142 -10.87 20.97 32.24
CA GLY A 142 -11.95 21.18 33.20
C GLY A 142 -12.55 19.88 33.75
N THR A 143 -11.91 19.31 34.76
CA THR A 143 -12.53 18.45 35.75
C THR A 143 -12.35 19.11 37.11
N ALA A 144 -13.40 19.80 37.53
CA ALA A 144 -13.47 20.33 38.89
C ALA A 144 -13.30 19.17 39.90
N PRO A 145 -12.51 19.33 40.97
CA PRO A 145 -12.50 18.35 42.04
C PRO A 145 -13.89 18.39 42.69
N ARG A 146 -14.60 17.25 42.70
CA ARG A 146 -15.78 17.08 43.53
C ARG A 146 -15.36 17.33 44.98
N ALA A 147 -15.83 18.43 45.54
CA ALA A 147 -15.72 18.69 46.96
C ALA A 147 -16.64 17.72 47.70
N ASP A 148 -16.05 16.77 48.42
CA ASP A 148 -16.74 15.99 49.45
C ASP A 148 -17.07 16.94 50.61
N HIS A 149 -18.29 17.46 50.63
CA HIS A 149 -18.90 18.03 51.82
C HIS A 149 -19.66 16.93 52.57
N ARG A 150 -19.04 16.34 53.60
CA ARG A 150 -19.81 15.80 54.73
C ARG A 150 -19.88 16.87 55.81
N HIS A 151 -21.08 17.43 55.96
CA HIS A 151 -21.48 18.33 57.02
C HIS A 151 -21.30 17.67 58.39
N GLY A 152 -20.55 18.34 59.27
CA GLY A 152 -20.71 18.19 60.71
C GLY A 152 -21.87 19.09 61.17
N ALA A 153 -22.93 18.50 61.71
CA ALA A 153 -23.94 19.23 62.45
C ALA A 153 -23.52 19.30 63.93
N ARG A 154 -23.24 20.52 64.41
CA ARG A 154 -23.24 20.84 65.85
C ARG A 154 -24.66 21.19 66.26
N GLY A 155 -25.03 20.79 67.48
CA GLY A 155 -26.20 21.27 68.18
C GLY A 155 -26.14 20.81 69.64
N THR A 156 -25.46 21.60 70.46
CA THR A 156 -25.62 21.64 71.92
C THR A 156 -27.07 22.03 72.25
N GLU A 157 -27.68 21.45 73.30
CA GLU A 157 -28.02 22.11 74.60
C GLU A 157 -29.41 21.57 75.07
N PRO A 158 -29.91 21.70 76.32
CA PRO A 158 -29.31 21.99 77.63
C PRO A 158 -29.58 20.92 78.73
N ASP A 159 -28.87 21.14 79.85
CA ASP A 159 -29.07 20.78 81.26
C ASP A 159 -30.53 20.57 81.76
N ARG A 160 -30.75 19.54 82.62
CA ARG A 160 -31.49 19.61 83.90
C ARG A 160 -31.59 18.26 84.64
N ARG A 161 -31.03 18.27 85.86
CA ARG A 161 -31.31 17.48 87.09
C ARG A 161 -30.95 16.00 87.15
#